data_AF-A0A3D4UU19-F1
#
_entry.id   AF-A0A3D4UU19-F1
#
_cell.length_a   1.000
_cell.length_b   1.000
_cell.length_c   1.000
_cell.angle_alpha   90.00
_cell.angle_beta   90.00
_cell.angle_gamma   90.00
#
_symmetry.space_group_name_H-M   'P 1'
#
loop_
_entity.id
_entity.type
_entity.pdbx_description
1 polymer ?
#
loop_
_entity_poly.entity_id
_entity_poly.type
_entity_poly.pdbx_seq_one_letter_code
_entity_poly.pdbx_strand_id
1 'polypeptide(L)'
;MKNFSVLRLSFLAILFLPISAYSQVVTFEPSFATQNDTLTLTFDATQGNGELVGFSGDVYLHTGLITDKSSSPSDWKYVQSGWESYPAKLKATPLGNDKWEFKYPSSVREFYNVSAADKAEEITLLFRGTLDGAGAPDKVGRASGGEDIFLELFENEVSVQFLNPGEKSKIVKTNEEIEIEGIGNSPAGNLNLSLKLNGTEVAQTSVSDTV
;
A
#
# COMPACT_ATOMS: atom_id res chain seq x y z
N MET A 1 -21.21 -63.80 17.82
CA MET A 1 -20.19 -63.06 18.59
C MET A 1 -19.94 -61.74 17.85
N LYS A 2 -20.26 -60.60 18.46
CA LYS A 2 -20.13 -59.27 17.85
C LYS A 2 -18.79 -58.67 18.27
N ASN A 3 -17.94 -58.32 17.30
CA ASN A 3 -16.69 -57.60 17.55
C ASN A 3 -16.93 -56.12 17.23
N PHE A 4 -16.82 -55.26 18.24
CA PHE A 4 -16.83 -53.80 18.06
C PHE A 4 -15.39 -53.31 17.95
N SER A 5 -15.04 -52.70 16.82
CA SER A 5 -13.79 -51.95 16.67
C SER A 5 -13.98 -50.55 17.25
N VAL A 6 -13.14 -50.17 18.22
CA VAL A 6 -13.16 -48.84 18.83
C VAL A 6 -12.30 -47.92 17.98
N LEU A 7 -12.94 -47.07 17.17
CA LEU A 7 -12.27 -46.01 16.42
C LEU A 7 -11.77 -44.95 17.42
N ARG A 8 -10.45 -44.86 17.61
CA ARG A 8 -9.84 -43.79 18.41
C ARG A 8 -9.92 -42.49 17.62
N LEU A 9 -10.80 -41.59 18.03
CA LEU A 9 -10.88 -40.23 17.53
C LEU A 9 -9.70 -39.43 18.12
N SER A 10 -8.57 -39.40 17.42
CA SER A 10 -7.48 -38.48 17.74
C SER A 10 -7.95 -37.06 17.44
N PHE A 11 -8.15 -36.25 18.48
CA PHE A 11 -8.47 -34.83 18.37
C PHE A 11 -7.23 -34.08 17.87
N LEU A 12 -7.10 -33.94 16.55
CA LEU A 12 -6.07 -33.10 15.94
C LEU A 12 -6.49 -31.64 16.14
N ALA A 13 -5.92 -30.98 17.14
CA ALA A 13 -6.07 -29.55 17.33
C ALA A 13 -5.46 -28.84 16.10
N ILE A 14 -6.31 -28.39 15.18
CA ILE A 14 -5.92 -27.52 14.07
C ILE A 14 -5.57 -26.17 14.70
N LEU A 15 -4.27 -25.96 14.93
CA LEU A 15 -3.72 -24.67 15.30
C LEU A 15 -3.82 -23.78 14.05
N PHE A 16 -4.91 -22.99 13.95
CA PHE A 16 -5.00 -21.89 13.00
C PHE A 16 -3.98 -20.83 13.41
N LEU A 17 -2.75 -20.97 12.92
CA LEU A 17 -1.80 -19.87 12.90
C LEU A 17 -2.34 -18.84 11.90
N PRO A 18 -2.59 -17.58 12.31
CA PRO A 18 -2.89 -16.54 11.34
C PRO A 18 -1.65 -16.39 10.44
N ILE A 19 -1.81 -16.72 9.17
CA ILE A 19 -0.85 -16.32 8.15
C ILE A 19 -1.11 -14.83 7.96
N SER A 20 -0.29 -14.00 8.57
CA SER A 20 -0.28 -12.56 8.27
C SER A 20 0.17 -12.41 6.82
N ALA A 21 -0.77 -12.22 5.90
CA ALA A 21 -0.44 -11.57 4.64
C ALA A 21 0.11 -10.20 5.00
N TYR A 22 1.32 -9.88 4.53
CA TYR A 22 1.88 -8.56 4.70
C TYR A 22 1.04 -7.61 3.86
N SER A 23 0.12 -6.91 4.53
CA SER A 23 -0.63 -5.85 3.89
C SER A 23 0.36 -4.72 3.57
N GLN A 24 0.13 -4.04 2.44
CA GLN A 24 0.84 -2.81 2.13
C GLN A 24 0.73 -1.84 3.32
N VAL A 25 1.87 -1.38 3.83
CA VAL A 25 1.92 -0.49 5.01
C VAL A 25 1.13 0.82 4.78
N VAL A 26 0.97 1.20 3.51
CA VAL A 26 0.15 2.30 3.05
C VAL A 26 -0.76 1.81 1.94
N THR A 27 -2.05 2.09 2.05
CA THR A 27 -3.00 2.00 0.94
C THR A 27 -3.27 3.40 0.38
N PHE A 28 -3.70 3.50 -0.87
CA PHE A 28 -4.06 4.78 -1.46
C PHE A 28 -5.16 4.69 -2.50
N GLU A 29 -5.90 5.79 -2.66
CA GLU A 29 -6.96 5.93 -3.67
C GLU A 29 -6.82 7.25 -4.44
N PRO A 30 -6.98 7.24 -5.78
CA PRO A 30 -7.36 6.08 -6.61
C PRO A 30 -6.24 5.05 -6.78
N SER A 31 -6.59 3.77 -6.92
CA SER A 31 -5.63 2.64 -7.10
C SER A 31 -4.69 2.78 -8.32
N PHE A 32 -5.07 3.59 -9.31
CA PHE A 32 -4.24 3.92 -10.49
C PHE A 32 -3.90 5.41 -10.55
N ALA A 33 -3.59 6.01 -9.40
CA ALA A 33 -3.28 7.43 -9.31
C ALA A 33 -2.12 7.81 -10.24
N THR A 34 -2.34 8.84 -11.05
CA THR A 34 -1.30 9.50 -11.83
C THR A 34 -0.79 10.72 -11.09
N GLN A 35 0.31 11.30 -11.57
CA GLN A 35 0.82 12.58 -11.06
C GLN A 35 -0.19 13.75 -11.15
N ASN A 36 -1.25 13.62 -11.94
CA ASN A 36 -2.27 14.67 -12.13
C ASN A 36 -3.51 14.46 -11.26
N ASP A 37 -3.59 13.34 -10.53
CA ASP A 37 -4.72 13.03 -9.67
C ASP A 37 -4.52 13.55 -8.25
N THR A 38 -5.64 13.80 -7.57
CA THR A 38 -5.64 13.97 -6.12
C THR A 38 -5.64 12.59 -5.47
N LEU A 39 -4.91 12.46 -4.37
CA LEU A 39 -4.62 11.19 -3.73
C LEU A 39 -5.04 11.20 -2.25
N THR A 40 -5.61 10.11 -1.77
CA THR A 40 -5.79 9.86 -0.34
C THR A 40 -4.96 8.67 0.08
N LEU A 41 -4.10 8.84 1.08
CA LEU A 41 -3.28 7.79 1.67
C LEU A 41 -3.89 7.34 2.99
N THR A 42 -3.84 6.04 3.27
CA THR A 42 -4.08 5.48 4.61
C THR A 42 -2.88 4.65 5.03
N PHE A 43 -2.23 5.04 6.11
CA PHE A 43 -1.14 4.31 6.75
C PHE A 43 -1.67 3.47 7.91
N ASP A 44 -1.26 2.21 7.95
CA ASP A 44 -1.56 1.27 9.03
C ASP A 44 -0.27 0.94 9.78
N ALA A 45 -0.10 1.50 10.97
CA ALA A 45 1.12 1.28 11.77
C ALA A 45 1.23 -0.13 12.33
N THR A 46 0.17 -0.95 12.28
CA THR A 46 0.27 -2.37 12.63
C THR A 46 1.05 -3.17 11.59
N GLN A 47 1.27 -2.58 10.40
CA GLN A 47 2.12 -3.09 9.33
C GLN A 47 3.51 -2.42 9.37
N GLY A 48 4.39 -2.81 8.45
CA GLY A 48 5.72 -2.19 8.31
C GLY A 48 6.63 -2.44 9.51
N ASN A 49 7.35 -1.41 9.99
CA ASN A 49 8.25 -1.54 11.13
C ASN A 49 7.56 -1.49 12.52
N GLY A 50 6.26 -1.22 12.58
CA GLY A 50 5.47 -1.24 13.82
C GLY A 50 5.77 -0.14 14.83
N GLU A 51 6.63 0.85 14.52
CA GLU A 51 7.09 1.83 15.52
C GLU A 51 6.00 2.80 15.99
N LEU A 52 4.98 3.04 15.15
CA LEU A 52 3.87 3.95 15.45
C LEU A 52 2.67 3.24 16.10
N VAL A 53 2.73 1.93 16.37
CA VAL A 53 1.65 1.23 17.10
C VAL A 53 1.47 1.84 18.49
N GLY A 54 0.24 2.22 18.81
CA GLY A 54 -0.13 2.86 20.07
C GLY A 54 0.38 4.29 20.23
N PHE A 55 0.91 4.91 19.18
CA PHE A 55 1.42 6.28 19.26
C PHE A 55 0.28 7.29 19.40
N SER A 56 0.37 8.14 20.43
CA SER A 56 -0.68 9.11 20.79
C SER A 56 -0.35 10.55 20.43
N GLY A 57 0.83 10.81 19.86
CA GLY A 57 1.25 12.12 19.40
C GLY A 57 0.71 12.46 18.02
N ASP A 58 1.17 13.59 17.48
CA ASP A 58 0.85 14.00 16.13
C ASP A 58 1.74 13.27 15.12
N VAL A 59 1.17 12.90 13.98
CA VAL A 59 1.89 12.23 12.89
C VAL A 59 1.93 13.13 11.67
N TYR A 60 3.11 13.26 11.08
CA TYR A 60 3.35 14.10 9.90
C TYR A 60 4.04 13.29 8.81
N LEU A 61 3.69 13.58 7.56
CA LEU A 61 4.41 13.02 6.42
C LEU A 61 5.80 13.66 6.31
N HIS A 62 6.83 12.83 6.14
CA HIS A 62 8.06 13.21 5.48
C HIS A 62 7.97 12.63 4.08
N THR A 63 7.90 13.47 3.05
CA THR A 63 7.49 13.01 1.72
C THR A 63 8.23 13.77 0.62
N GLY A 64 8.55 13.06 -0.44
CA GLY A 64 9.22 13.52 -1.65
C GLY A 64 8.79 12.67 -2.85
N LEU A 65 9.54 12.80 -3.94
CA LEU A 65 9.30 12.06 -5.18
C LEU A 65 10.55 11.34 -5.64
N ILE A 66 10.37 10.15 -6.19
CA ILE A 66 11.28 9.59 -7.18
C ILE A 66 10.78 10.05 -8.55
N THR A 67 11.72 10.52 -9.37
CA THR A 67 11.47 11.10 -10.69
C THR A 67 12.40 10.50 -11.72
N ASP A 68 12.15 10.79 -12.99
CA ASP A 68 13.02 10.47 -14.12
C ASP A 68 14.45 11.08 -14.01
N LYS A 69 14.68 11.97 -13.03
CA LYS A 69 15.99 12.57 -12.71
C LYS A 69 16.64 11.97 -11.46
N SER A 70 16.01 10.99 -10.84
CA SER A 70 16.52 10.33 -9.65
C SER A 70 17.50 9.23 -10.05
N SER A 71 18.62 9.15 -9.34
CA SER A 71 19.70 8.20 -9.63
C SER A 71 19.64 6.93 -8.77
N SER A 72 18.79 6.92 -7.73
CA SER A 72 18.59 5.79 -6.82
C SER A 72 17.28 5.95 -6.04
N PRO A 73 16.77 4.89 -5.38
CA PRO A 73 15.61 4.97 -4.48
C PRO A 73 15.79 5.91 -3.28
N SER A 74 17.04 6.24 -2.93
CA SER A 74 17.39 7.21 -1.88
C SER A 74 17.59 8.64 -2.39
N ASP A 75 17.52 8.87 -3.70
CA ASP A 75 17.73 10.19 -4.32
C ASP A 75 16.41 10.97 -4.46
N TRP A 76 15.80 11.28 -3.31
CA TRP A 76 14.49 11.93 -3.27
C TRP A 76 14.55 13.35 -3.79
N LYS A 77 13.63 13.68 -4.69
CA LYS A 77 13.39 15.04 -5.19
C LYS A 77 12.17 15.64 -4.50
N TYR A 78 11.99 16.95 -4.62
CA TYR A 78 10.78 17.66 -4.18
C TYR A 78 10.37 17.42 -2.71
N VAL A 79 11.34 17.17 -1.82
CA VAL A 79 11.07 16.90 -0.39
C VAL A 79 10.35 18.09 0.26
N GLN A 80 9.18 17.82 0.86
CA GLN A 80 8.25 18.87 1.28
C GLN A 80 8.57 19.51 2.64
N SER A 81 9.46 18.91 3.43
CA SER A 81 9.93 19.47 4.70
C SER A 81 11.26 18.84 5.16
N GLY A 82 12.02 19.58 5.96
CA GLY A 82 13.21 19.04 6.63
C GLY A 82 12.87 17.98 7.69
N TRP A 83 13.85 17.14 8.04
CA TRP A 83 13.68 15.98 8.94
C TRP A 83 13.14 16.32 10.35
N GLU A 84 13.43 17.51 10.85
CA GLU A 84 12.97 17.99 12.18
C GLU A 84 11.88 19.07 12.06
N SER A 85 11.18 19.12 10.91
CA SER A 85 10.15 20.11 10.60
C SER A 85 8.78 19.46 10.40
N TYR A 86 7.77 19.97 11.10
CA TYR A 86 6.40 19.44 11.16
C TYR A 86 5.36 20.46 10.67
N PRO A 87 5.39 20.89 9.40
CA PRO A 87 4.45 21.89 8.90
C PRO A 87 3.02 21.34 8.90
N ALA A 88 2.05 22.17 9.29
CA ALA A 88 0.64 21.77 9.40
C ALA A 88 0.06 21.17 8.10
N LYS A 89 0.56 21.59 6.93
CA LYS A 89 0.16 21.05 5.62
C LYS A 89 0.51 19.56 5.41
N LEU A 90 1.40 19.01 6.23
CA LEU A 90 1.84 17.61 6.18
C LEU A 90 1.28 16.77 7.33
N LYS A 91 0.42 17.35 8.18
CA LYS A 91 -0.15 16.63 9.32
C LYS A 91 -1.16 15.58 8.83
N ALA A 92 -0.97 14.34 9.25
CA ALA A 92 -1.92 13.26 9.00
C ALA A 92 -3.07 13.30 10.01
N THR A 93 -4.24 12.85 9.59
CA THR A 93 -5.44 12.78 10.41
C THR A 93 -5.53 11.40 11.05
N PRO A 94 -5.60 11.28 12.39
CA PRO A 94 -5.77 9.98 13.03
C PRO A 94 -7.15 9.40 12.71
N LEU A 95 -7.21 8.13 12.33
CA LEU A 95 -8.44 7.38 12.10
C LEU A 95 -8.81 6.45 13.29
N GLY A 96 -7.93 6.34 14.28
CA GLY A 96 -8.01 5.32 15.33
C GLY A 96 -7.48 3.96 14.84
N ASN A 97 -7.42 2.98 15.74
CA ASN A 97 -6.88 1.64 15.46
C ASN A 97 -5.51 1.66 14.77
N ASP A 98 -4.60 2.53 15.26
CA ASP A 98 -3.24 2.67 14.73
C ASP A 98 -3.19 3.04 13.23
N LYS A 99 -4.18 3.80 12.75
CA LYS A 99 -4.27 4.28 11.37
C LYS A 99 -4.25 5.80 11.27
N TRP A 100 -3.61 6.28 10.20
CA TRP A 100 -3.53 7.70 9.86
C TRP A 100 -3.84 7.92 8.38
N GLU A 101 -4.64 8.95 8.09
CA GLU A 101 -5.00 9.37 6.74
C GLU A 101 -4.24 10.63 6.33
N PHE A 102 -3.82 10.71 5.07
CA PHE A 102 -3.38 11.95 4.47
C PHE A 102 -4.08 12.18 3.14
N LYS A 103 -4.87 13.25 3.07
CA LYS A 103 -5.54 13.70 1.85
C LYS A 103 -4.70 14.80 1.20
N TYR A 104 -4.24 14.55 -0.01
CA TYR A 104 -3.58 15.59 -0.79
C TYR A 104 -4.59 16.71 -1.08
N PRO A 105 -4.22 17.98 -0.87
CA PRO A 105 -5.13 19.11 -1.09
C PRO A 105 -5.30 19.49 -2.56
N SER A 106 -4.49 18.89 -3.44
CA SER A 106 -4.40 19.15 -4.88
C SER A 106 -3.86 17.91 -5.59
N SER A 107 -3.64 18.00 -6.90
CA SER A 107 -2.92 16.92 -7.61
C SER A 107 -1.52 16.71 -7.02
N VAL A 108 -0.96 15.51 -7.19
CA VAL A 108 0.42 15.19 -6.78
C VAL A 108 1.40 16.22 -7.36
N ARG A 109 1.32 16.48 -8.68
CA ARG A 109 2.17 17.45 -9.37
C ARG A 109 2.09 18.85 -8.76
N GLU A 110 0.90 19.35 -8.48
CA GLU A 110 0.70 20.68 -7.88
C GLU A 110 1.20 20.73 -6.44
N PHE A 111 0.93 19.69 -5.64
CA PHE A 111 1.34 19.63 -4.24
C PHE A 111 2.87 19.69 -4.09
N TYR A 112 3.58 18.93 -4.93
CA TYR A 112 5.05 18.91 -4.94
C TYR A 112 5.67 20.07 -5.72
N ASN A 113 4.88 20.87 -6.44
CA ASN A 113 5.34 21.90 -7.38
C ASN A 113 6.32 21.31 -8.44
N VAL A 114 5.97 20.17 -9.02
CA VAL A 114 6.84 19.46 -9.97
C VAL A 114 7.00 20.28 -11.24
N SER A 115 8.24 20.47 -11.68
CA SER A 115 8.56 21.21 -12.91
C SER A 115 7.94 20.53 -14.13
N ALA A 116 7.56 21.31 -15.15
CA ALA A 116 6.95 20.75 -16.36
C ALA A 116 7.88 19.81 -17.16
N ALA A 117 9.19 19.86 -16.90
CA ALA A 117 10.19 19.04 -17.57
C ALA A 117 10.49 17.72 -16.85
N ASP A 118 10.07 17.58 -15.59
CA ASP A 118 10.29 16.38 -14.80
C ASP A 118 9.02 15.52 -14.77
N LYS A 119 9.21 14.21 -14.68
CA LYS A 119 8.14 13.24 -14.51
C LYS A 119 8.23 12.64 -13.11
N ALA A 120 7.14 12.73 -12.35
CA ALA A 120 7.02 12.01 -11.09
C ALA A 120 6.68 10.54 -11.38
N GLU A 121 7.48 9.62 -10.85
CA GLU A 121 7.35 8.18 -11.07
C GLU A 121 6.84 7.48 -9.81
N GLU A 122 7.33 7.89 -8.64
CA GLU A 122 6.86 7.37 -7.36
C GLU A 122 6.75 8.48 -6.32
N ILE A 123 5.78 8.36 -5.42
CA ILE A 123 5.76 9.09 -4.16
C ILE A 123 6.58 8.28 -3.16
N THR A 124 7.55 8.92 -2.52
CA THR A 124 8.34 8.30 -1.47
C THR A 124 8.10 9.01 -0.14
N LEU A 125 7.83 8.26 0.91
CA LEU A 125 7.34 8.82 2.15
C LEU A 125 7.63 7.99 3.41
N LEU A 126 7.57 8.68 4.55
CA LEU A 126 7.63 8.14 5.91
C LEU A 126 6.64 8.89 6.80
N PHE A 127 6.21 8.25 7.88
CA PHE A 127 5.34 8.86 8.89
C PHE A 127 6.14 9.19 10.14
N ARG A 128 6.28 10.47 10.47
CA ARG A 128 7.01 10.93 11.66
C ARG A 128 6.05 11.25 12.78
N GLY A 129 6.13 10.50 13.86
CA GLY A 129 5.45 10.79 15.11
C GLY A 129 6.25 11.77 15.95
N THR A 130 5.58 12.79 16.49
CA THR A 130 6.15 13.76 17.43
C THR A 130 5.15 14.07 18.54
N LEU A 131 5.64 14.21 19.77
CA LEU A 131 4.86 14.58 20.95
C LEU A 131 4.80 16.10 21.15
N ASP A 132 5.79 16.85 20.67
CA ASP A 132 5.94 18.29 20.92
C ASP A 132 5.98 19.16 19.65
N GLY A 133 6.05 18.56 18.46
CA GLY A 133 6.11 19.26 17.18
C GLY A 133 7.47 19.86 16.87
N ALA A 134 8.55 19.43 17.52
CA ALA A 134 9.90 19.97 17.32
C ALA A 134 10.98 18.88 17.40
N GLY A 135 12.17 19.18 16.85
CA GLY A 135 13.33 18.29 16.91
C GLY A 135 13.15 16.98 16.13
N ALA A 136 14.01 16.01 16.44
CA ALA A 136 13.96 14.68 15.84
C ALA A 136 12.64 13.96 16.18
N PRO A 137 12.09 13.15 15.26
CA PRO A 137 10.84 12.43 15.50
C PRO A 137 11.01 11.41 16.63
N ASP A 138 9.99 11.31 17.50
CA ASP A 138 9.93 10.32 18.58
C ASP A 138 9.81 8.89 18.03
N LYS A 139 9.10 8.74 16.90
CA LYS A 139 8.84 7.48 16.21
C LYS A 139 8.78 7.70 14.70
N VAL A 140 9.21 6.71 13.92
CA VAL A 140 9.12 6.77 12.45
C VAL A 140 8.47 5.52 11.91
N GLY A 141 7.28 5.67 11.32
CA GLY A 141 6.62 4.62 10.54
C GLY A 141 7.32 4.42 9.20
N ARG A 142 7.74 3.18 8.96
CA ARG A 142 8.53 2.72 7.80
C ARG A 142 7.92 1.45 7.21
N ALA A 143 8.38 1.09 6.02
CA ALA A 143 8.10 -0.23 5.47
C ALA A 143 8.74 -1.34 6.34
N SER A 144 8.40 -2.60 6.03
CA SER A 144 9.02 -3.75 6.68
C SER A 144 10.54 -3.72 6.50
N GLY A 145 11.29 -4.16 7.50
CA GLY A 145 12.76 -4.08 7.47
C GLY A 145 13.33 -2.67 7.68
N GLY A 146 12.49 -1.65 7.94
CA GLY A 146 12.94 -0.27 8.16
C GLY A 146 13.22 0.50 6.87
N GLU A 147 12.76 -0.01 5.73
CA GLU A 147 12.91 0.62 4.43
C GLU A 147 11.95 1.83 4.26
N ASP A 148 12.22 2.64 3.25
CA ASP A 148 11.33 3.73 2.87
C ASP A 148 10.07 3.19 2.15
N ILE A 149 8.99 3.96 2.17
CA ILE A 149 7.72 3.56 1.55
C ILE A 149 7.62 4.22 0.18
N PHE A 150 7.40 3.43 -0.85
CA PHE A 150 7.24 3.89 -2.23
C PHE A 150 5.84 3.57 -2.74
N LEU A 151 5.19 4.56 -3.36
CA LEU A 151 3.90 4.43 -4.03
C LEU A 151 4.10 4.76 -5.51
N GLU A 152 3.87 3.77 -6.38
CA GLU A 152 3.98 3.93 -7.82
C GLU A 152 2.90 4.89 -8.35
N LEU A 153 3.30 5.83 -9.21
CA LEU A 153 2.38 6.68 -9.96
C LEU A 153 2.25 6.15 -11.37
N PHE A 154 1.01 5.97 -11.80
CA PHE A 154 0.71 5.41 -13.11
C PHE A 154 0.82 6.47 -14.20
N GLU A 155 1.12 6.00 -15.41
CA GLU A 155 0.92 6.78 -16.62
C GLU A 155 -0.55 6.74 -17.05
N ASN A 156 -0.94 7.72 -17.86
CA ASN A 156 -2.29 7.77 -18.44
C ASN A 156 -2.41 6.76 -19.59
N GLU A 157 -2.32 5.47 -19.26
CA GLU A 157 -2.38 4.33 -20.17
C GLU A 157 -3.21 3.18 -19.60
N VAL A 158 -3.51 2.18 -20.44
CA VAL A 158 -4.22 0.97 -19.97
C VAL A 158 -3.33 0.21 -19.01
N SER A 159 -3.78 0.08 -17.77
CA SER A 159 -3.03 -0.51 -16.67
C SER A 159 -3.84 -1.62 -16.00
N VAL A 160 -3.19 -2.69 -15.54
CA VAL A 160 -3.83 -3.80 -14.84
C VAL A 160 -2.95 -4.25 -13.68
N GLN A 161 -3.56 -4.59 -12.54
CA GLN A 161 -2.85 -5.14 -11.39
C GLN A 161 -3.68 -6.17 -10.63
N PHE A 162 -3.01 -7.10 -9.95
CA PHE A 162 -3.63 -7.94 -8.95
C PHE A 162 -3.69 -7.17 -7.62
N LEU A 163 -4.87 -7.04 -7.04
CA LEU A 163 -5.05 -6.62 -5.65
C LEU A 163 -4.80 -7.79 -4.69
N ASN A 164 -5.24 -8.98 -5.08
CA ASN A 164 -5.00 -10.20 -4.33
C ASN A 164 -4.62 -11.35 -5.27
N PRO A 165 -3.49 -12.05 -5.06
CA PRO A 165 -2.36 -11.60 -4.25
C PRO A 165 -1.68 -10.38 -4.89
N GLY A 166 -1.34 -9.37 -4.09
CA GLY A 166 -0.50 -8.24 -4.55
C GLY A 166 0.98 -8.61 -4.70
N GLU A 167 1.42 -9.75 -4.15
CA GLU A 167 2.77 -10.26 -4.30
C GLU A 167 2.97 -10.91 -5.68
N LYS A 168 4.13 -10.69 -6.32
CA LYS A 168 4.47 -11.28 -7.62
C LYS A 168 4.47 -12.81 -7.64
N SER A 169 4.64 -13.45 -6.49
CA SER A 169 4.64 -14.90 -6.36
C SER A 169 4.21 -15.32 -4.96
N LYS A 170 3.25 -16.24 -4.88
CA LYS A 170 2.79 -16.85 -3.62
C LYS A 170 3.01 -18.36 -3.68
N ILE A 171 3.67 -18.92 -2.66
CA ILE A 171 3.75 -20.37 -2.47
C ILE A 171 2.47 -20.82 -1.79
N VAL A 172 1.77 -21.77 -2.40
CA VAL A 172 0.47 -22.26 -1.94
C VAL A 172 0.53 -23.74 -1.67
N LYS A 173 -0.21 -24.20 -0.66
CA LYS A 173 -0.31 -25.62 -0.35
C LYS A 173 -1.24 -26.31 -1.34
N THR A 174 -1.07 -27.61 -1.50
CA THR A 174 -2.02 -28.42 -2.27
C THR A 174 -3.42 -28.29 -1.66
N ASN A 175 -4.42 -28.00 -2.50
CA ASN A 175 -5.81 -27.73 -2.14
C ASN A 175 -6.04 -26.44 -1.31
N GLU A 176 -5.07 -25.54 -1.24
CA GLU A 176 -5.31 -24.19 -0.72
C GLU A 176 -6.18 -23.41 -1.71
N GLU A 177 -7.30 -22.86 -1.23
CA GLU A 177 -8.09 -21.91 -2.00
C GLU A 177 -7.38 -20.56 -2.00
N ILE A 178 -7.24 -19.96 -3.18
CA ILE A 178 -6.58 -18.68 -3.38
C ILE A 178 -7.63 -17.73 -3.92
N GLU A 179 -7.89 -16.67 -3.19
CA GLU A 179 -8.63 -15.53 -3.69
C GLU A 179 -7.76 -14.77 -4.68
N ILE A 180 -8.31 -14.53 -5.87
CA ILE A 180 -7.68 -13.72 -6.90
C ILE A 180 -8.60 -12.54 -7.15
N GLU A 181 -8.05 -11.34 -7.00
CA GLU A 181 -8.72 -10.09 -7.27
C GLU A 181 -7.83 -9.27 -8.21
N GLY A 182 -8.35 -8.94 -9.39
CA GLY A 182 -7.68 -8.12 -10.39
C GLY A 182 -8.45 -6.86 -10.71
N ILE A 183 -7.74 -5.76 -10.90
CA ILE A 183 -8.32 -4.47 -11.28
C ILE A 183 -7.62 -3.91 -12.51
N GLY A 184 -8.27 -2.98 -13.21
CA GLY A 184 -7.68 -2.38 -14.40
C GLY A 184 -8.24 -1.01 -14.71
N ASN A 185 -7.36 -0.11 -15.14
CA ASN A 185 -7.74 1.22 -15.60
C ASN A 185 -7.62 1.32 -17.11
N SER A 186 -8.53 2.06 -17.74
CA SER A 186 -8.37 2.56 -19.10
C SER A 186 -8.66 4.06 -19.12
N PRO A 187 -7.74 4.89 -19.65
CA PRO A 187 -7.99 6.32 -19.89
C PRO A 187 -9.10 6.58 -20.90
N ALA A 188 -9.40 5.61 -21.76
CA ALA A 188 -10.38 5.75 -22.83
C ALA A 188 -11.19 4.45 -23.01
N GLY A 189 -12.47 4.51 -22.64
CA GLY A 189 -13.45 3.46 -22.92
C GLY A 189 -13.52 2.34 -21.89
N ASN A 190 -14.25 1.28 -22.25
CA ASN A 190 -14.49 0.15 -21.36
C ASN A 190 -13.33 -0.85 -21.42
N LEU A 191 -12.94 -1.36 -20.26
CA LEU A 191 -11.96 -2.42 -20.13
C LEU A 191 -12.68 -3.76 -19.90
N ASN A 192 -12.26 -4.81 -20.61
CA ASN A 192 -12.64 -6.18 -20.29
C ASN A 192 -11.43 -6.88 -19.67
N LEU A 193 -11.57 -7.33 -18.42
CA LEU A 193 -10.54 -8.12 -17.75
C LEU A 193 -10.93 -9.59 -17.81
N SER A 194 -9.96 -10.47 -18.06
CA SER A 194 -10.13 -11.92 -18.04
C SER A 194 -9.00 -12.56 -17.26
N LEU A 195 -9.34 -13.45 -16.33
CA LEU A 195 -8.39 -14.29 -15.61
C LEU A 195 -8.32 -15.66 -16.30
N LYS A 196 -7.10 -16.12 -16.60
CA LYS A 196 -6.87 -17.40 -17.26
C LYS A 196 -5.94 -18.29 -16.45
N LEU A 197 -6.35 -19.55 -16.27
CA LEU A 197 -5.53 -20.61 -15.71
C LEU A 197 -5.14 -21.58 -16.83
N ASN A 198 -3.84 -21.68 -17.13
CA ASN A 198 -3.30 -22.52 -18.20
C ASN A 198 -3.99 -22.27 -19.56
N GLY A 199 -4.28 -21.01 -19.87
CA GLY A 199 -4.96 -20.60 -21.11
C GLY A 199 -6.49 -20.77 -21.10
N THR A 200 -7.06 -21.39 -20.07
CA THR A 200 -8.52 -21.51 -19.89
C THR A 200 -9.02 -20.33 -19.08
N GLU A 201 -10.04 -19.61 -19.58
CA GLU A 201 -10.70 -18.54 -18.84
C GLU A 201 -11.43 -19.09 -17.61
N VAL A 202 -11.17 -18.49 -16.45
CA VAL A 202 -11.75 -18.89 -15.15
C VAL A 202 -12.59 -17.78 -14.51
N ALA A 203 -12.39 -16.52 -14.90
CA ALA A 203 -13.22 -15.37 -14.50
C ALA A 203 -13.08 -14.23 -15.52
N GLN A 204 -14.09 -13.35 -15.59
CA GLN A 204 -14.06 -12.14 -16.42
C GLN A 204 -14.99 -11.06 -15.85
N THR A 205 -14.70 -9.80 -16.15
CA THR A 205 -15.58 -8.66 -15.87
C THR A 205 -15.56 -7.67 -17.04
N SER A 206 -16.64 -6.90 -17.17
CA SER A 206 -16.82 -5.85 -18.17
C SER A 206 -16.83 -4.44 -17.57
N VAL A 207 -16.55 -4.34 -16.26
CA VAL A 207 -16.50 -3.10 -15.49
C VAL A 207 -15.06 -2.92 -15.04
N SER A 208 -14.52 -1.70 -15.15
CA SER A 208 -13.12 -1.34 -14.87
C SER A 208 -12.65 -1.55 -13.42
N ASP A 209 -13.38 -2.32 -12.62
CA ASP A 209 -13.26 -2.29 -11.16
C ASP A 209 -12.75 -3.60 -10.57
N THR A 210 -13.26 -4.79 -10.93
CA THR A 210 -12.85 -6.03 -10.23
C THR A 210 -13.16 -7.32 -11.02
N VAL A 211 -12.19 -8.26 -11.12
CA VAL A 211 -12.34 -9.68 -11.51
C VAL A 211 -11.90 -10.58 -10.38
#